data_AF-A0A926T136-F1
#
_entry.id   AF-A0A926T136-F1
#
_cell.length_a   1.000
_cell.length_b   1.000
_cell.length_c   1.000
_cell.angle_alpha   90.00
_cell.angle_beta   90.00
_cell.angle_gamma   90.00
#
_symmetry.space_group_name_H-M   'P 1'
#
loop_
_entity.id
_entity.type
_entity.pdbx_description
1 polymer ?
#
loop_
_entity_poly.entity_id
_entity_poly.type
_entity_poly.pdbx_seq_one_letter_code
_entity_poly.pdbx_strand_id
1 'polypeptide(L)'
;MKLWKIVLVFVVLIANLAIAQPSFADRPKLSKSADYIEVTQNLDNLLNAQNSQTQPDGLTPEQLQQQIAQLQFQKYILETGKSWGQCRNETGKTLAVYGPKPKKSDSPYDNALYLLADGQTTNEKWDCDGVYLPSDVQLAGLNPADAQQSSGGVAVKIVDGTQLVAKTNPQTGAVELNIPPAKVFQAGQANWFMPDISQQAISMQIPTAPIDD
;
A
#
# COMPACT_ATOMS: atom_id res chain seq x y z
N MET A 1 22.53 -58.30 2.06
CA MET A 1 21.84 -57.62 0.93
C MET A 1 20.81 -56.56 1.37
N LYS A 2 19.93 -56.80 2.37
CA LYS A 2 18.93 -55.80 2.80
C LYS A 2 19.56 -54.57 3.49
N LEU A 3 20.51 -54.77 4.40
CA LEU A 3 21.18 -53.67 5.13
C LEU A 3 21.94 -52.71 4.20
N TRP A 4 22.65 -53.24 3.20
CA TRP A 4 23.39 -52.40 2.24
C TRP A 4 22.45 -51.55 1.39
N LYS A 5 21.29 -52.08 0.98
CA LYS A 5 20.26 -51.30 0.27
C LYS A 5 19.69 -50.18 1.13
N ILE A 6 19.48 -50.43 2.44
CA ILE A 6 19.01 -49.41 3.39
C ILE A 6 20.05 -48.29 3.53
N VAL A 7 21.33 -48.64 3.70
CA VAL A 7 22.42 -47.67 3.79
C VAL A 7 22.51 -46.84 2.51
N LEU A 8 22.39 -47.46 1.34
CA LEU A 8 22.46 -46.76 0.06
C LEU A 8 21.30 -45.77 -0.12
N VAL A 9 20.08 -46.15 0.26
CA VAL A 9 18.92 -45.24 0.28
C VAL A 9 19.15 -44.08 1.24
N PHE A 10 19.71 -44.34 2.42
CA PHE A 10 19.99 -43.29 3.41
C PHE A 10 21.05 -42.29 2.90
N VAL A 11 22.10 -42.80 2.25
CA VAL A 11 23.15 -41.96 1.65
C VAL A 11 22.58 -41.10 0.51
N VAL A 12 21.73 -41.67 -0.35
CA VAL A 12 21.06 -40.91 -1.41
C VAL A 12 20.14 -39.84 -0.83
N LEU A 13 19.44 -40.11 0.28
CA LEU A 13 18.54 -39.17 0.91
C LEU A 13 19.30 -38.00 1.56
N ILE A 14 20.40 -38.28 2.26
CA ILE A 14 21.30 -37.25 2.82
C ILE A 14 21.96 -36.43 1.71
N ALA A 15 22.41 -37.07 0.62
CA ALA A 15 23.00 -36.36 -0.51
C ALA A 15 21.98 -35.42 -1.18
N ASN A 16 20.72 -35.83 -1.32
CA ASN A 16 19.66 -34.95 -1.80
C ASN A 16 19.39 -33.79 -0.83
N LEU A 17 19.37 -34.01 0.47
CA LEU A 17 19.18 -32.94 1.47
C LEU A 17 20.37 -31.97 1.56
N ALA A 18 21.59 -32.43 1.29
CA ALA A 18 22.80 -31.61 1.35
C ALA A 18 23.07 -30.84 0.05
N ILE A 19 22.65 -31.37 -1.10
CA ILE A 19 22.93 -30.80 -2.43
C ILE A 19 21.72 -30.03 -2.97
N ALA A 20 20.49 -30.47 -2.70
CA ALA A 20 19.32 -29.70 -3.07
C ALA A 20 19.28 -28.47 -2.17
N GLN A 21 19.48 -27.28 -2.77
CA GLN A 21 19.19 -26.04 -2.09
C GLN A 21 17.75 -26.11 -1.56
N PRO A 22 17.51 -25.80 -0.28
CA PRO A 22 16.15 -25.74 0.21
C PRO A 22 15.37 -24.77 -0.69
N SER A 23 14.24 -25.22 -1.22
CA SER A 23 13.31 -24.36 -1.95
C SER A 23 12.61 -23.45 -0.93
N PHE A 24 13.39 -22.56 -0.33
CA PHE A 24 12.83 -21.35 0.23
C PHE A 24 12.43 -20.53 -0.99
N ALA A 25 11.12 -20.24 -1.11
CA ALA A 25 10.67 -19.26 -2.07
C ALA A 25 11.53 -18.00 -1.90
N ASP A 26 12.28 -17.62 -2.94
CA ASP A 26 13.05 -16.39 -2.92
C ASP A 26 12.07 -15.27 -2.55
N ARG A 27 12.28 -14.67 -1.36
CA ARG A 27 11.49 -13.49 -1.00
C ARG A 27 11.73 -12.45 -2.09
N PRO A 28 10.70 -11.71 -2.52
CA PRO A 28 10.89 -10.59 -3.45
C PRO A 28 12.04 -9.73 -2.94
N LYS A 29 12.88 -9.23 -3.85
CA LYS A 29 14.01 -8.36 -3.47
C LYS A 29 13.45 -7.03 -2.97
N LEU A 30 13.07 -6.99 -1.69
CA LEU A 30 12.50 -5.83 -0.98
C LEU A 30 13.33 -4.57 -1.19
N SER A 31 14.66 -4.73 -1.20
CA SER A 31 15.64 -3.67 -1.47
C SER A 31 15.55 -3.03 -2.86
N LYS A 32 14.72 -3.57 -3.76
CA LYS A 32 14.42 -2.99 -5.08
C LYS A 32 13.06 -2.32 -5.17
N SER A 33 12.20 -2.47 -4.16
CA SER A 33 10.91 -1.79 -4.14
C SER A 33 11.11 -0.31 -3.85
N ALA A 34 10.42 0.56 -4.60
CA ALA A 34 10.52 2.02 -4.42
C ALA A 34 10.08 2.42 -3.00
N ASP A 35 9.00 1.83 -2.51
CA ASP A 35 8.45 2.08 -1.18
C ASP A 35 9.44 1.75 -0.06
N TYR A 36 10.09 0.58 -0.11
CA TYR A 36 11.08 0.21 0.91
C TYR A 36 12.31 1.14 0.89
N ILE A 37 12.77 1.51 -0.31
CA ILE A 37 13.90 2.45 -0.46
C ILE A 37 13.53 3.79 0.16
N GLU A 38 12.36 4.32 -0.18
CA GLU A 38 11.89 5.60 0.34
C GLU A 38 11.71 5.59 1.87
N VAL A 39 10.99 4.60 2.41
CA VAL A 39 10.76 4.50 3.86
C VAL A 39 12.08 4.38 4.61
N THR A 40 13.02 3.58 4.12
CA THR A 40 14.32 3.40 4.75
C THR A 40 15.16 4.69 4.70
N GLN A 41 15.21 5.36 3.55
CA GLN A 41 15.93 6.63 3.40
C GLN A 41 15.36 7.73 4.31
N ASN A 42 14.04 7.88 4.35
CA ASN A 42 13.38 8.85 5.22
C ASN A 42 13.63 8.54 6.70
N LEU A 43 13.56 7.27 7.08
CA LEU A 43 13.86 6.85 8.46
C LEU A 43 15.31 7.14 8.84
N ASP A 44 16.26 6.79 7.98
CA ASP A 44 17.68 7.05 8.21
C ASP A 44 17.96 8.56 8.35
N ASN A 45 17.34 9.40 7.52
CA ASN A 45 17.45 10.84 7.61
C ASN A 45 16.95 11.39 8.95
N LEU A 46 15.78 10.95 9.42
CA LEU A 46 15.21 11.41 10.69
C LEU A 46 16.02 10.90 11.90
N LEU A 47 16.51 9.66 11.86
CA LEU A 47 17.39 9.12 12.90
C LEU A 47 18.72 9.88 12.96
N ASN A 48 19.29 10.22 11.81
CA ASN A 48 20.51 11.03 11.76
C ASN A 48 20.30 12.45 12.32
N ALA A 49 19.16 13.08 11.99
CA ALA A 49 18.80 14.38 12.54
C ALA A 49 18.62 14.32 14.07
N GLN A 50 17.92 13.30 14.58
CA GLN A 50 17.74 13.05 16.01
C GLN A 50 19.08 12.85 16.73
N ASN A 51 19.97 12.00 16.19
CA ASN A 51 21.29 11.71 16.76
C ASN A 51 22.21 12.94 16.75
N SER A 52 22.08 13.80 15.74
CA SER A 52 22.88 15.02 15.61
C SER A 52 22.34 16.19 16.46
N GLN A 53 21.21 16.01 17.16
CA GLN A 53 20.46 17.08 17.85
C GLN A 53 20.07 18.26 16.94
N THR A 54 20.11 18.04 15.62
CA THR A 54 19.66 19.02 14.63
C THR A 54 18.16 18.80 14.45
N GLN A 55 17.37 19.62 15.12
CA GLN A 55 15.92 19.57 14.96
C GLN A 55 15.57 19.93 13.51
N PRO A 56 14.88 19.04 12.76
CA PRO A 56 14.41 19.39 11.42
C PRO A 56 13.53 20.63 11.49
N ASP A 57 13.69 21.55 10.54
CA ASP A 57 12.94 22.80 10.51
C ASP A 57 11.43 22.54 10.64
N GLY A 58 10.81 23.14 11.66
CA GLY A 58 9.36 23.10 11.86
C GLY A 58 8.80 21.87 12.60
N LEU A 59 9.62 20.92 13.07
CA LEU A 59 9.15 19.77 13.85
C LEU A 59 9.46 19.90 15.35
N THR A 60 8.47 19.64 16.21
CA THR A 60 8.69 19.41 17.65
C THR A 60 9.35 18.05 17.92
N PRO A 61 10.02 17.84 19.06
CA PRO A 61 10.61 16.55 19.42
C PRO A 61 9.58 15.40 19.42
N GLU A 62 8.37 15.68 19.88
CA GLU A 62 7.26 14.72 19.91
C GLU A 62 6.81 14.33 18.50
N GLN A 63 6.67 15.30 17.60
CA GLN A 63 6.31 15.04 16.20
C GLN A 63 7.42 14.26 15.47
N LEU A 64 8.69 14.57 15.74
CA LEU A 64 9.82 13.82 15.19
C LEU A 64 9.77 12.36 15.64
N GLN A 65 9.57 12.12 16.95
CA GLN A 65 9.47 10.76 17.48
C GLN A 65 8.28 10.00 16.89
N GLN A 66 7.14 10.66 16.70
CA GLN A 66 5.96 10.08 16.07
C GLN A 66 6.23 9.68 14.61
N GLN A 67 6.90 10.52 13.82
CA GLN A 67 7.26 10.20 12.44
C GLN A 67 8.24 9.04 12.35
N ILE A 68 9.25 9.00 13.23
CA ILE A 68 10.20 7.88 13.32
C ILE A 68 9.44 6.58 13.61
N ALA A 69 8.58 6.58 14.63
CA ALA A 69 7.79 5.40 15.00
C ALA A 69 6.87 4.93 13.84
N GLN A 70 6.26 5.87 13.13
CA GLN A 70 5.43 5.57 11.95
C GLN A 70 6.25 4.92 10.84
N LEU A 71 7.41 5.49 10.47
CA LEU A 71 8.27 4.93 9.42
C LEU A 71 8.86 3.57 9.81
N GLN A 72 9.22 3.37 11.09
CA GLN A 72 9.65 2.06 11.58
C GLN A 72 8.54 1.01 11.44
N PHE A 73 7.30 1.38 11.76
CA PHE A 73 6.16 0.49 11.59
C PHE A 73 5.89 0.17 10.12
N GLN A 74 5.94 1.17 9.22
CA GLN A 74 5.81 0.94 7.77
C GLN A 74 6.91 0.00 7.26
N LYS A 75 8.16 0.23 7.66
CA LYS A 75 9.28 -0.65 7.30
C LYS A 75 9.03 -2.09 7.76
N TYR A 76 8.59 -2.28 9.00
CA TYR A 76 8.27 -3.60 9.53
C TYR A 76 7.17 -4.30 8.72
N ILE A 77 6.12 -3.59 8.33
CA ILE A 77 5.07 -4.12 7.45
C ILE A 77 5.66 -4.55 6.11
N LEU A 78 6.47 -3.71 5.46
CA LEU A 78 7.10 -4.05 4.18
C LEU A 78 8.00 -5.30 4.30
N GLU A 79 8.74 -5.44 5.39
CA GLU A 79 9.65 -6.58 5.61
C GLU A 79 8.95 -7.91 5.94
N THR A 80 7.75 -7.86 6.52
CA THR A 80 7.05 -9.04 7.06
C THR A 80 5.73 -9.37 6.37
N GLY A 81 5.13 -8.38 5.71
CA GLY A 81 3.86 -8.46 5.03
C GLY A 81 3.91 -9.13 3.65
N LYS A 82 2.76 -9.15 2.99
CA LYS A 82 2.68 -9.53 1.57
C LYS A 82 3.28 -8.41 0.72
N SER A 83 3.75 -8.76 -0.48
CA SER A 83 4.26 -7.77 -1.44
C SER A 83 3.14 -7.10 -2.25
N TRP A 84 1.94 -7.04 -1.72
CA TRP A 84 0.78 -6.42 -2.35
C TRP A 84 -0.16 -5.87 -1.28
N GLY A 85 -0.78 -4.73 -1.54
CA GLY A 85 -1.88 -4.19 -0.78
C GLY A 85 -3.23 -4.78 -1.20
N GLN A 86 -4.23 -4.69 -0.33
CA GLN A 86 -5.62 -4.97 -0.66
C GLN A 86 -6.51 -3.80 -0.26
N CYS A 87 -7.55 -3.56 -1.05
CA CYS A 87 -8.57 -2.57 -0.75
C CYS A 87 -9.93 -3.24 -0.63
N ARG A 88 -10.66 -2.86 0.42
CA ARG A 88 -12.03 -3.29 0.69
C ARG A 88 -12.92 -2.07 0.82
N ASN A 89 -14.04 -2.12 0.12
CA ASN A 89 -14.99 -1.03 0.08
C ASN A 89 -16.21 -1.35 0.96
N GLU A 90 -16.45 -0.52 1.97
CA GLU A 90 -17.65 -0.52 2.82
C GLU A 90 -18.28 0.89 2.87
N THR A 91 -18.12 1.68 1.80
CA THR A 91 -18.61 3.06 1.74
C THR A 91 -20.10 3.17 1.38
N GLY A 92 -20.75 2.07 0.98
CA GLY A 92 -22.10 2.09 0.43
C GLY A 92 -22.17 2.63 -1.01
N LYS A 93 -21.03 2.93 -1.65
CA LYS A 93 -20.90 3.48 -3.00
C LYS A 93 -19.73 2.81 -3.73
N THR A 94 -19.60 3.00 -5.04
CA THR A 94 -18.41 2.56 -5.78
C THR A 94 -17.18 3.35 -5.37
N LEU A 95 -16.10 2.67 -5.01
CA LEU A 95 -14.82 3.27 -4.63
C LEU A 95 -13.83 3.19 -5.79
N ALA A 96 -13.14 4.29 -6.08
CA ALA A 96 -12.02 4.28 -7.01
C ALA A 96 -10.75 3.81 -6.30
N VAL A 97 -10.09 2.79 -6.84
CA VAL A 97 -8.87 2.20 -6.29
C VAL A 97 -7.74 2.26 -7.32
N TYR A 98 -6.53 2.53 -6.86
CA TYR A 98 -5.33 2.46 -7.68
C TYR A 98 -4.75 1.05 -7.64
N GLY A 99 -4.27 0.58 -8.79
CA GLY A 99 -3.55 -0.67 -8.87
C GLY A 99 -2.72 -0.78 -10.15
N PRO A 100 -2.24 -1.99 -10.48
CA PRO A 100 -1.22 -2.17 -11.50
C PRO A 100 -1.71 -1.71 -12.85
N LYS A 101 -0.86 -0.96 -13.57
CA LYS A 101 -1.14 -0.58 -14.95
C LYS A 101 -1.15 -1.84 -15.86
N PRO A 102 -2.16 -2.00 -16.74
CA PRO A 102 -2.14 -3.10 -17.71
C PRO A 102 -0.90 -3.06 -18.59
N LYS A 103 -0.29 -4.22 -18.86
CA LYS A 103 0.98 -4.32 -19.64
C LYS A 103 0.97 -3.63 -21.00
N LYS A 104 -0.21 -3.47 -21.61
CA LYS A 104 -0.43 -2.84 -22.92
C LYS A 104 -1.02 -1.44 -22.83
N SER A 105 -1.03 -0.81 -21.65
CA SER A 105 -1.55 0.53 -21.49
C SER A 105 -0.49 1.57 -21.88
N ASP A 106 -0.88 2.49 -22.75
CA ASP A 106 -0.07 3.65 -23.13
C ASP A 106 -0.19 4.80 -22.11
N SER A 107 -0.85 4.56 -20.96
CA SER A 107 -0.98 5.56 -19.91
C SER A 107 0.40 5.98 -19.40
N PRO A 108 0.68 7.30 -19.31
CA PRO A 108 1.96 7.81 -18.79
C PRO A 108 2.05 7.68 -17.26
N TYR A 109 0.95 7.38 -16.58
CA TYR A 109 0.89 7.26 -15.12
C TYR A 109 1.47 5.92 -14.64
N ASP A 110 1.93 5.92 -13.39
CA ASP A 110 2.57 4.75 -12.77
C ASP A 110 1.57 3.63 -12.51
N ASN A 111 0.34 4.01 -12.18
CA ASN A 111 -0.77 3.12 -11.88
C ASN A 111 -2.01 3.44 -12.72
N ALA A 112 -2.99 2.55 -12.64
CA ALA A 112 -4.29 2.71 -13.27
C ALA A 112 -5.39 2.77 -12.21
N LEU A 113 -6.48 3.45 -12.54
CA LEU A 113 -7.63 3.61 -11.67
C LEU A 113 -8.71 2.59 -12.05
N TYR A 114 -9.21 1.89 -11.04
CA TYR A 114 -10.21 0.83 -11.16
C TYR A 114 -11.37 1.12 -10.22
N LEU A 115 -12.53 0.54 -10.50
CA LEU A 115 -13.74 0.78 -9.75
C LEU A 115 -14.12 -0.45 -8.94
N LEU A 116 -14.10 -0.33 -7.62
CA LEU A 116 -14.44 -1.39 -6.67
C LEU A 116 -15.86 -1.17 -6.16
N ALA A 117 -16.75 -2.14 -6.39
CA ALA A 117 -18.13 -2.05 -5.93
C ALA A 117 -18.21 -2.07 -4.39
N ASP A 118 -19.34 -1.61 -3.85
CA ASP A 118 -19.58 -1.71 -2.41
C ASP A 118 -19.59 -3.17 -1.93
N GLY A 119 -19.08 -3.40 -0.72
CA GLY A 119 -18.93 -4.72 -0.10
C GLY A 119 -17.80 -5.59 -0.68
N GLN A 120 -17.11 -5.15 -1.74
CA GLN A 120 -16.11 -5.95 -2.43
C GLN A 120 -14.69 -5.71 -1.90
N THR A 121 -13.83 -6.71 -2.11
CA THR A 121 -12.39 -6.67 -1.83
C THR A 121 -11.62 -6.98 -3.10
N THR A 122 -10.51 -6.27 -3.33
CA THR A 122 -9.62 -6.55 -4.46
C THR A 122 -8.98 -7.94 -4.34
N ASN A 123 -8.83 -8.62 -5.47
CA ASN A 123 -8.25 -9.97 -5.56
C ASN A 123 -6.86 -10.07 -4.89
N GLU A 124 -6.53 -11.21 -4.30
CA GLU A 124 -5.19 -11.48 -3.83
C GLU A 124 -4.14 -11.33 -4.94
N LYS A 125 -2.96 -10.81 -4.60
CA LYS A 125 -1.83 -10.56 -5.54
C LYS A 125 -2.11 -9.52 -6.62
N TRP A 126 -3.33 -8.97 -6.68
CA TRP A 126 -3.58 -7.72 -7.38
C TRP A 126 -3.31 -6.58 -6.42
N ASP A 127 -2.21 -5.88 -6.68
CA ASP A 127 -1.65 -4.91 -5.75
C ASP A 127 -2.47 -3.62 -5.69
N CYS A 128 -3.28 -3.46 -4.64
CA CYS A 128 -3.97 -2.19 -4.41
C CYS A 128 -2.97 -1.17 -3.86
N ASP A 129 -2.57 -0.21 -4.68
CA ASP A 129 -1.65 0.86 -4.29
C ASP A 129 -2.31 1.90 -3.36
N GLY A 130 -3.63 2.02 -3.41
CA GLY A 130 -4.38 3.03 -2.67
C GLY A 130 -5.77 3.33 -3.24
N VAL A 131 -6.36 4.44 -2.81
CA VAL A 131 -7.69 4.88 -3.22
C VAL A 131 -7.68 6.30 -3.75
N TYR A 132 -8.56 6.59 -4.71
CA TYR A 132 -8.85 7.95 -5.15
C TYR A 132 -10.13 8.44 -4.46
N LEU A 133 -10.06 9.61 -3.85
CA LEU A 133 -11.21 10.28 -3.25
C LEU A 133 -11.52 11.55 -4.06
N PRO A 134 -12.72 11.63 -4.67
CA PRO A 134 -13.20 12.85 -5.32
C PRO A 134 -13.19 14.09 -4.44
N SER A 135 -13.19 15.27 -5.07
CA SER A 135 -13.23 16.56 -4.36
C SER A 135 -14.51 16.79 -3.55
N ASP A 136 -15.60 16.09 -3.88
CA ASP A 136 -16.87 16.11 -3.14
C ASP A 136 -16.93 15.06 -2.01
N VAL A 137 -15.83 14.35 -1.74
CA VAL A 137 -15.71 13.36 -0.66
C VAL A 137 -14.72 13.82 0.39
N GLN A 138 -15.15 13.83 1.65
CA GLN A 138 -14.28 14.15 2.78
C GLN A 138 -13.63 12.88 3.33
N LEU A 139 -12.33 12.93 3.61
CA LEU A 139 -11.60 11.90 4.34
C LEU A 139 -11.46 12.33 5.80
N ALA A 140 -11.93 11.49 6.72
CA ALA A 140 -11.78 11.70 8.14
C ALA A 140 -10.30 11.61 8.55
N GLY A 141 -9.89 12.51 9.46
CA GLY A 141 -8.53 12.51 10.00
C GLY A 141 -7.47 13.14 9.08
N LEU A 142 -7.84 13.72 7.93
CA LEU A 142 -6.95 14.64 7.22
C LEU A 142 -6.76 15.92 8.03
N ASN A 143 -5.53 16.42 8.08
CA ASN A 143 -5.31 17.74 8.66
C ASN A 143 -6.02 18.80 7.81
N PRO A 144 -6.63 19.82 8.43
CA PRO A 144 -7.33 20.88 7.70
C PRO A 144 -6.47 21.59 6.65
N ALA A 145 -5.15 21.69 6.86
CA ALA A 145 -4.21 22.25 5.89
C ALA A 145 -4.12 21.40 4.60
N ASP A 146 -4.11 20.07 4.74
CA ASP A 146 -4.08 19.13 3.60
C ASP A 146 -5.43 19.11 2.85
N ALA A 147 -6.53 19.38 3.57
CA ALA A 147 -7.88 19.49 3.02
C ALA A 147 -8.14 20.85 2.34
N GLN A 148 -7.58 21.95 2.84
CA GLN A 148 -7.79 23.30 2.30
C GLN A 148 -7.01 23.61 1.02
N GLN A 149 -5.91 22.89 0.74
CA GLN A 149 -5.15 23.04 -0.50
C GLN A 149 -5.64 22.12 -1.64
N SER A 150 -6.57 21.21 -1.37
CA SER A 150 -7.09 20.29 -2.37
C SER A 150 -8.23 20.93 -3.17
N SER A 151 -7.91 21.66 -4.24
CA SER A 151 -8.91 22.17 -5.19
C SER A 151 -9.47 21.08 -6.13
N GLY A 152 -9.25 19.80 -5.80
CA GLY A 152 -9.55 18.63 -6.62
C GLY A 152 -9.50 17.35 -5.79
N GLY A 153 -9.76 16.20 -6.42
CA GLY A 153 -9.67 14.91 -5.73
C GLY A 153 -8.25 14.60 -5.26
N VAL A 154 -8.14 13.69 -4.30
CA VAL A 154 -6.87 13.26 -3.69
C VAL A 154 -6.63 11.77 -3.91
N ALA A 155 -5.36 11.39 -4.01
CA ALA A 155 -4.94 10.00 -3.98
C ALA A 155 -4.38 9.64 -2.61
N VAL A 156 -4.86 8.54 -2.03
CA VAL A 156 -4.47 8.06 -0.71
C VAL A 156 -3.70 6.77 -0.90
N LYS A 157 -2.38 6.81 -0.72
CA LYS A 157 -1.50 5.64 -0.84
C LYS A 157 -1.52 4.82 0.44
N ILE A 158 -1.48 3.50 0.29
CA ILE A 158 -1.34 2.55 1.41
C ILE A 158 0.02 1.88 1.38
N VAL A 159 0.35 1.17 2.45
CA VAL A 159 1.56 0.36 2.54
C VAL A 159 1.24 -1.04 2.03
N ASP A 160 2.07 -1.57 1.14
CA ASP A 160 1.95 -2.96 0.69
C ASP A 160 1.99 -3.92 1.89
N GLY A 161 1.24 -5.01 1.80
CA GLY A 161 1.11 -5.98 2.90
C GLY A 161 0.04 -5.61 3.92
N THR A 162 -0.71 -4.53 3.69
CA THR A 162 -1.90 -4.16 4.46
C THR A 162 -3.20 -4.37 3.69
N GLN A 163 -4.31 -4.42 4.42
CA GLN A 163 -5.65 -4.33 3.86
C GLN A 163 -6.31 -3.02 4.31
N LEU A 164 -6.52 -2.12 3.37
CA LEU A 164 -7.31 -0.92 3.56
C LEU A 164 -8.79 -1.25 3.53
N VAL A 165 -9.53 -0.80 4.54
CA VAL A 165 -10.99 -0.82 4.57
C VAL A 165 -11.46 0.63 4.60
N ALA A 166 -12.13 1.07 3.52
CA ALA A 166 -12.74 2.38 3.45
C ALA A 166 -14.22 2.28 3.80
N LYS A 167 -14.67 3.06 4.78
CA LYS A 167 -16.04 3.03 5.29
C LYS A 167 -16.61 4.43 5.41
N THR A 168 -17.88 4.63 5.10
CA THR A 168 -18.53 5.93 5.34
C THR A 168 -19.04 6.02 6.78
N ASN A 169 -18.65 7.08 7.47
CA ASN A 169 -19.18 7.44 8.77
C ASN A 169 -20.65 7.87 8.62
N PRO A 170 -21.61 7.20 9.28
CA PRO A 170 -23.03 7.50 9.09
C PRO A 170 -23.46 8.83 9.73
N GLN A 171 -22.68 9.39 10.65
CA GLN A 171 -22.97 10.67 11.30
C GLN A 171 -22.44 11.87 10.51
N THR A 172 -21.26 11.76 9.92
CA THR A 172 -20.57 12.86 9.21
C THR A 172 -20.61 12.75 7.69
N GLY A 173 -20.85 11.55 7.16
CA GLY A 173 -20.75 11.25 5.73
C GLY A 173 -19.32 11.20 5.19
N ALA A 174 -18.30 11.42 6.03
CA ALA A 174 -16.90 11.31 5.65
C ALA A 174 -16.48 9.84 5.49
N VAL A 175 -15.50 9.59 4.61
CA VAL A 175 -14.84 8.30 4.50
C VAL A 175 -13.81 8.16 5.63
N GLU A 176 -13.82 7.03 6.30
CA GLU A 176 -12.89 6.62 7.35
C GLU A 176 -12.09 5.41 6.86
N LEU A 177 -10.81 5.37 7.23
CA LEU A 177 -9.90 4.28 6.89
C LEU A 177 -9.52 3.54 8.17
N ASN A 178 -9.46 2.21 8.12
CA ASN A 178 -9.04 1.37 9.26
C ASN A 178 -7.54 1.50 9.59
N ILE A 179 -6.73 1.95 8.63
CA ILE A 179 -5.28 2.15 8.77
C ILE A 179 -4.92 3.57 8.34
N PRO A 180 -3.88 4.17 8.94
CA PRO A 180 -3.39 5.47 8.48
C PRO A 180 -2.83 5.34 7.06
N PRO A 181 -3.07 6.33 6.18
CA PRO A 181 -2.42 6.39 4.88
C PRO A 181 -0.90 6.39 5.00
N ALA A 182 -0.22 5.77 4.04
CA ALA A 182 1.22 5.93 3.89
C ALA A 182 1.54 7.38 3.46
N LYS A 183 0.76 7.87 2.48
CA LYS A 183 0.81 9.23 1.95
C LYS A 183 -0.53 9.66 1.39
N VAL A 184 -0.73 10.97 1.30
CA VAL A 184 -1.86 11.59 0.61
C VAL A 184 -1.29 12.54 -0.43
N PHE A 185 -1.63 12.32 -1.70
CA PHE A 185 -1.17 13.11 -2.82
C PHE A 185 -2.30 13.99 -3.34
N GLN A 186 -1.99 15.28 -3.51
CA GLN A 186 -2.78 16.21 -4.30
C GLN A 186 -2.40 16.11 -5.78
N ALA A 187 -3.24 16.68 -6.64
CA ALA A 187 -2.99 16.76 -8.08
C ALA A 187 -1.58 17.29 -8.38
N GLY A 188 -0.80 16.54 -9.17
CA GLY A 188 0.56 16.88 -9.57
C GLY A 188 1.67 16.52 -8.59
N GLN A 189 1.36 16.03 -7.38
CA GLN A 189 2.39 15.60 -6.40
C GLN A 189 2.91 14.18 -6.66
N ALA A 190 2.13 13.34 -7.34
CA ALA A 190 2.51 12.00 -7.77
C ALA A 190 2.14 11.80 -9.24
N ASN A 191 2.85 10.90 -9.94
CA ASN A 191 2.52 10.49 -11.31
C ASN A 191 1.33 9.52 -11.35
N TRP A 192 0.25 9.87 -10.65
CA TRP A 192 -0.97 9.10 -10.52
C TRP A 192 -2.11 9.86 -11.20
N PHE A 193 -2.94 9.16 -11.98
CA PHE A 193 -4.05 9.79 -12.65
C PHE A 193 -5.11 10.21 -11.63
N MET A 194 -5.39 11.50 -11.52
CA MET A 194 -6.42 12.06 -10.65
C MET A 194 -7.46 12.79 -11.52
N PRO A 195 -8.57 12.14 -11.87
CA PRO A 195 -9.62 12.78 -12.67
C PRO A 195 -10.31 13.89 -11.86
N ASP A 196 -10.93 14.85 -12.55
CA ASP A 196 -11.83 15.83 -11.92
C ASP A 196 -13.28 15.37 -12.13
N ILE A 197 -13.71 14.41 -11.31
CA ILE A 197 -15.05 13.81 -11.38
C ILE A 197 -15.63 13.67 -9.97
N SER A 198 -16.95 13.75 -9.86
CA SER A 198 -17.66 13.59 -8.59
C SER A 198 -17.84 12.13 -8.19
N GLN A 199 -18.08 11.88 -6.90
CA GLN A 199 -18.44 10.56 -6.39
C GLN A 199 -19.71 10.01 -7.04
N GLN A 200 -20.66 10.89 -7.37
CA GLN A 200 -21.88 10.48 -8.07
C GLN A 200 -21.56 9.93 -9.46
N ALA A 201 -20.66 10.59 -10.21
CA ALA A 201 -20.24 10.12 -11.53
C ALA A 201 -19.50 8.78 -11.46
N ILE A 202 -18.65 8.57 -10.45
CA ILE A 202 -17.99 7.27 -10.19
C ILE A 202 -19.03 6.18 -9.89
N SER A 203 -20.03 6.50 -9.07
CA SER A 203 -21.04 5.53 -8.64
C SER A 203 -21.98 5.07 -9.78
N MET A 204 -22.02 5.80 -10.89
CA MET A 204 -22.79 5.43 -12.09
C MET A 204 -22.03 4.52 -13.05
N GLN A 205 -20.72 4.32 -12.84
CA GLN A 205 -19.89 3.50 -13.71
C GLN A 205 -19.92 2.03 -13.29
N ILE A 206 -19.62 1.15 -14.24
CA ILE A 206 -19.54 -0.29 -14.00
C ILE A 206 -18.24 -0.59 -13.22
N PRO A 207 -18.29 -1.34 -12.11
CA PRO A 207 -17.11 -1.79 -11.40
C PRO A 207 -16.13 -2.56 -12.31
N THR A 208 -14.83 -2.28 -12.18
CA THR A 208 -13.76 -2.83 -13.03
C THR A 208 -12.59 -3.42 -12.25
N ALA A 209 -12.53 -3.20 -10.93
CA ALA A 209 -11.48 -3.78 -10.10
C ALA A 209 -11.62 -5.32 -10.06
N PRO A 210 -10.52 -6.07 -10.19
CA PRO A 210 -10.58 -7.51 -10.00
C PRO A 210 -10.89 -7.81 -8.54
N ILE A 211 -11.91 -8.62 -8.32
CA ILE A 211 -12.39 -8.98 -6.99
C ILE A 211 -11.87 -10.37 -6.59
N ASP A 212 -11.82 -10.59 -5.29
CA ASP A 212 -11.65 -11.91 -4.69
C ASP A 212 -13.03 -12.61 -4.68
N ASP A 213 -13.11 -13.84 -5.20
CA ASP A 213 -14.35 -14.63 -5.34
C ASP A 213 -14.65 -15.49 -4.08
#